data_AF-X1E9L8-F1
#
_entry.id   AF-X1E9L8-F1
#
_cell.length_a   1.000
_cell.length_b   1.000
_cell.length_c   1.000
_cell.angle_alpha   90.00
_cell.angle_beta   90.00
_cell.angle_gamma   90.00
#
_symmetry.space_group_name_H-M   'P 1'
#
loop_
_entity.id
_entity.type
_entity.pdbx_description
1 polymer ?
#
loop_
_entity_poly.entity_id
_entity_poly.type
_entity_poly.pdbx_seq_one_letter_code
_entity_poly.pdbx_strand_id
1 'polypeptide(L)'
;FLPLRISDFKDRERAFVKIQDGCNNFCSYCKVPLVRGKSRSRSLAEIVAEVERLTHRGFKEVVLTGICLGSYHYRSFDLVAVLSALENIKGEFRIRLSSIEPQLISNDLIGRIADSEKICPHLHIPLQSGDNVILRRLF
;
A
#
# COMPACT_ATOMS: atom_id res chain seq x y z
N PHE A 1 14.64 3.09 5.53
CA PHE A 1 14.22 2.20 6.62
C PHE A 1 14.68 0.80 6.24
N LEU A 2 15.17 -0.01 7.19
CA LEU A 2 15.58 -1.38 6.88
C LEU A 2 14.37 -2.14 6.31
N PRO A 3 14.38 -2.52 5.02
CA PRO A 3 13.28 -3.27 4.46
C PRO A 3 13.29 -4.66 5.09
N LEU A 4 12.18 -5.04 5.72
CA LEU A 4 11.97 -6.43 6.12
C LEU A 4 11.90 -7.23 4.82
N ARG A 5 12.88 -8.11 4.61
CA ARG A 5 12.88 -9.04 3.47
C ARG A 5 12.15 -10.29 3.90
N ILE A 6 10.85 -10.32 3.65
CA ILE A 6 10.03 -11.44 4.07
C ILE A 6 10.11 -12.49 2.96
N SER A 7 10.50 -13.70 3.34
CA SER A 7 10.49 -14.84 2.44
C SER A 7 9.25 -15.70 2.63
N ASP A 8 8.68 -15.75 3.84
CA ASP A 8 7.63 -16.70 4.21
C ASP A 8 6.61 -16.14 5.21
N PHE A 9 5.40 -16.66 5.13
CA PHE A 9 4.32 -16.50 6.08
C PHE A 9 3.74 -17.89 6.33
N LYS A 10 4.26 -18.60 7.33
CA LYS A 10 3.80 -19.96 7.68
C LYS A 10 2.26 -19.99 7.77
N ASP A 11 1.68 -20.99 7.11
CA ASP A 11 0.24 -21.30 7.13
C ASP A 11 -0.68 -20.19 6.59
N ARG A 12 -0.18 -19.31 5.69
CA ARG A 12 -0.98 -18.25 5.07
C ARG A 12 -0.94 -18.33 3.55
N GLU A 13 -2.11 -18.23 2.92
CA GLU A 13 -2.27 -17.99 1.47
C GLU A 13 -1.85 -16.57 1.05
N ARG A 14 -1.72 -15.67 2.04
CA ARG A 14 -1.55 -14.23 1.87
C ARG A 14 -0.22 -13.75 2.43
N ALA A 15 0.53 -13.02 1.60
CA ALA A 15 1.75 -12.34 1.98
C ALA A 15 1.54 -10.82 2.14
N PHE A 16 2.17 -10.21 3.14
CA PHE A 16 2.12 -8.76 3.37
C PHE A 16 3.44 -8.12 2.95
N VAL A 17 3.40 -7.20 2.02
CA VAL A 17 4.58 -6.50 1.50
C VAL A 17 4.50 -5.05 1.93
N LYS A 18 5.33 -4.65 2.91
CA LYS A 18 5.40 -3.27 3.38
C LYS A 18 6.21 -2.42 2.40
N ILE A 19 5.54 -1.52 1.70
CA ILE A 19 6.14 -0.66 0.67
C ILE A 19 6.37 0.78 1.15
N GLN A 20 5.63 1.20 2.18
CA GLN A 20 5.66 2.55 2.74
C GLN A 20 5.69 2.50 4.27
N ASP A 21 6.38 3.43 4.91
CA ASP A 21 6.45 3.56 6.37
C ASP A 21 6.58 5.04 6.78
N GLY A 22 6.19 5.37 8.01
CA GLY A 22 6.06 6.74 8.49
C GLY A 22 4.87 7.50 7.89
N CYS A 23 4.66 8.74 8.31
CA CYS A 23 3.61 9.59 7.76
C CYS A 23 3.98 11.07 7.92
N ASN A 24 3.60 11.89 6.95
CA ASN A 24 3.78 13.34 7.01
C ASN A 24 2.52 14.07 7.53
N ASN A 25 1.41 13.35 7.73
CA ASN A 25 0.16 13.92 8.22
C ASN A 25 0.16 13.95 9.75
N PHE A 26 -0.07 15.12 10.33
CA PHE A 26 -0.16 15.33 11.78
C PHE A 26 -1.61 15.32 12.25
N CYS A 27 -2.30 14.20 12.03
CA CYS A 27 -3.67 14.06 12.51
C CYS A 27 -3.71 14.20 14.04
N SER A 28 -4.66 14.95 14.60
CA SER A 28 -4.70 15.32 16.03
C SER A 28 -4.69 14.12 17.01
N TYR A 29 -5.15 12.95 16.57
CA TYR A 29 -5.12 11.71 17.36
C TYR A 29 -3.89 10.83 17.09
N CYS A 30 -3.15 11.06 16.02
CA CYS A 30 -2.19 10.10 15.46
C CYS A 30 -0.77 10.36 15.96
N LYS A 31 -0.19 9.39 16.65
CA LYS A 31 1.19 9.46 17.15
C LYS A 31 2.25 9.06 16.11
N VAL A 32 1.85 8.57 14.93
CA VAL A 32 2.76 8.03 13.89
C VAL A 32 3.89 8.98 13.53
N PRO A 33 3.65 10.28 13.21
CA PRO A 33 4.74 11.17 12.81
C PRO A 33 5.84 11.29 13.86
N LEU A 34 5.49 11.13 15.14
CA LEU A 34 6.42 11.20 16.26
C LEU A 34 7.21 9.90 16.45
N VAL A 35 6.58 8.73 16.25
CA VAL A 35 7.19 7.42 16.58
C VAL A 35 7.78 6.68 15.37
N ARG A 36 7.28 6.97 14.15
CA ARG A 36 7.75 6.37 12.89
C ARG A 36 8.47 7.38 11.99
N GLY A 37 8.34 8.68 12.30
CA GLY A 37 8.93 9.78 11.55
C GLY A 37 8.27 10.03 10.19
N LYS A 38 8.96 10.81 9.36
CA LYS A 38 8.52 11.20 8.00
C LYS A 38 8.22 9.99 7.12
N SER A 39 7.30 10.20 6.16
CA SER A 39 6.95 9.22 5.14
C SER A 39 8.19 8.81 4.33
N ARG A 40 8.34 7.51 4.12
CA ARG A 40 9.43 6.88 3.38
C ARG A 40 8.87 5.71 2.59
N SER A 41 9.34 5.55 1.37
CA SER A 41 8.91 4.49 0.45
C SER A 41 10.09 3.60 0.07
N ARG A 42 9.84 2.31 -0.20
CA ARG A 42 10.81 1.42 -0.84
C ARG A 42 10.95 1.74 -2.31
N SER A 43 12.05 1.27 -2.90
CA SER A 43 12.23 1.36 -4.35
C SER A 43 11.31 0.39 -5.08
N LEU A 44 10.89 0.75 -6.29
CA LEU A 44 10.06 -0.11 -7.14
C LEU A 44 10.70 -1.48 -7.37
N ALA A 45 12.01 -1.51 -7.65
CA ALA A 45 12.76 -2.73 -7.90
C ALA A 45 12.74 -3.69 -6.70
N GLU A 46 12.89 -3.18 -5.47
CA GLU A 46 12.82 -4.01 -4.26
C GLU A 46 11.42 -4.56 -3.99
N ILE A 47 10.38 -3.85 -4.41
CA ILE A 47 8.98 -4.28 -4.25
C ILE A 47 8.68 -5.40 -5.25
N VAL A 48 9.00 -5.18 -6.53
CA VAL A 48 8.83 -6.18 -7.60
C VAL A 48 9.57 -7.47 -7.24
N ALA A 49 10.85 -7.38 -6.89
CA ALA A 49 11.66 -8.56 -6.56
C ALA A 49 11.13 -9.35 -5.34
N GLU A 50 10.53 -8.67 -4.35
CA GLU A 50 9.91 -9.35 -3.21
C GLU A 50 8.58 -10.01 -3.60
N VAL A 51 7.75 -9.32 -4.39
CA VAL A 51 6.47 -9.87 -4.86
C VAL A 51 6.71 -11.08 -5.75
N GLU A 52 7.63 -11.01 -6.71
CA GLU A 52 8.03 -12.14 -7.57
C GLU A 52 8.49 -13.34 -6.73
N ARG A 53 9.33 -13.10 -5.71
CA ARG A 53 9.80 -14.17 -4.82
C ARG A 53 8.64 -14.83 -4.08
N LEU A 54 7.68 -14.03 -3.58
CA LEU A 54 6.53 -14.56 -2.84
C LEU A 54 5.58 -15.31 -3.77
N THR A 55 5.27 -14.80 -4.96
CA THR A 55 4.38 -15.48 -5.91
C THR A 55 5.00 -16.79 -6.42
N HIS A 56 6.32 -16.84 -6.66
CA HIS A 56 7.04 -18.08 -6.98
C HIS A 56 7.00 -19.11 -5.85
N ARG A 57 6.83 -18.68 -4.60
CA ARG A 57 6.66 -19.58 -3.45
C ARG A 57 5.22 -20.06 -3.26
N GLY A 58 4.30 -19.69 -4.15
CA GLY A 58 2.92 -20.17 -4.16
C GLY A 58 1.92 -19.27 -3.44
N PHE A 59 2.33 -18.09 -2.94
CA PHE A 59 1.39 -17.14 -2.35
C PHE A 59 0.38 -16.64 -3.41
N LYS A 60 -0.91 -16.83 -3.14
CA LYS A 60 -2.01 -16.50 -4.07
C LYS A 60 -2.52 -15.08 -3.89
N GLU A 61 -2.18 -14.42 -2.80
CA GLU A 61 -2.54 -13.02 -2.56
C GLU A 61 -1.38 -12.25 -1.93
N VAL A 62 -1.11 -11.05 -2.47
CA VAL A 62 -0.14 -10.11 -1.91
C VAL A 62 -0.87 -8.85 -1.48
N VAL A 63 -0.72 -8.47 -0.21
CA VAL A 63 -1.24 -7.22 0.33
C VAL A 63 -0.12 -6.20 0.39
N LEU A 64 -0.25 -5.13 -0.39
CA LEU A 64 0.61 -3.96 -0.26
C LEU A 64 0.20 -3.20 1.00
N THR A 65 1.19 -2.99 1.87
CA THR A 65 0.98 -2.34 3.17
C THR A 65 1.81 -1.07 3.28
N GLY A 66 1.23 -0.10 3.97
CA GLY A 66 1.87 1.15 4.36
C GLY A 66 1.14 1.75 5.55
N ILE A 67 1.76 2.73 6.21
CA ILE A 67 1.05 3.52 7.23
C ILE A 67 0.07 4.49 6.56
N CYS A 68 0.49 5.12 5.45
CA CYS A 68 -0.31 5.98 4.61
C CYS A 68 -0.04 5.56 3.16
N LEU A 69 -0.61 4.41 2.75
CA LEU A 69 -0.23 3.70 1.52
C LEU A 69 -0.39 4.57 0.26
N GLY A 70 -1.46 5.37 0.19
CA GLY A 70 -1.71 6.31 -0.91
C GLY A 70 -0.62 7.38 -1.05
N SER A 71 0.19 7.62 -0.01
CA SER A 71 1.32 8.56 -0.05
C SER A 71 2.61 7.92 -0.55
N TYR A 72 2.57 6.65 -1.01
CA TYR A 72 3.73 6.02 -1.61
C TYR A 72 4.28 6.88 -2.74
N HIS A 73 5.54 7.24 -2.60
CA HIS A 73 6.28 8.00 -3.59
C HIS A 73 7.77 7.68 -3.47
N TYR A 74 8.39 7.26 -4.57
CA TYR A 74 9.82 7.00 -4.65
C TYR A 74 10.37 7.51 -5.99
N ARG A 75 11.13 8.61 -5.95
CA ARG A 75 11.62 9.32 -7.14
C ARG A 75 10.45 9.78 -8.03
N SER A 76 10.26 9.18 -9.19
CA SER A 76 9.16 9.50 -10.12
C SER A 76 8.01 8.49 -10.06
N PHE A 77 8.08 7.49 -9.17
CA PHE A 77 7.08 6.42 -9.08
C PHE A 77 6.13 6.66 -7.91
N ASP A 78 4.83 6.56 -8.20
CA ASP A 78 3.73 6.59 -7.24
C ASP A 78 3.13 5.19 -7.05
N LEU A 79 2.00 5.12 -6.33
CA LEU A 79 1.31 3.85 -6.07
C LEU A 79 0.78 3.21 -7.37
N VAL A 80 0.29 4.01 -8.32
CA VAL A 80 -0.23 3.51 -9.60
C VAL A 80 0.88 2.86 -10.41
N ALA A 81 2.09 3.45 -10.41
CA ALA A 81 3.26 2.85 -11.04
C ALA A 81 3.69 1.54 -10.38
N VAL A 82 3.58 1.43 -9.05
CA VAL A 82 3.81 0.15 -8.35
C VAL A 82 2.84 -0.90 -8.84
N LEU A 83 1.54 -0.59 -8.84
CA LEU A 83 0.51 -1.52 -9.29
C LEU A 83 0.75 -1.99 -10.72
N SER A 84 1.03 -1.05 -11.62
CA SER A 84 1.33 -1.34 -13.02
C SER A 84 2.54 -2.27 -13.19
N ALA A 85 3.59 -2.07 -12.39
CA ALA A 85 4.76 -2.95 -12.40
C ALA A 85 4.44 -4.36 -11.88
N LEU A 86 3.62 -4.48 -10.83
CA LEU A 86 3.25 -5.77 -10.25
C LEU A 86 2.29 -6.56 -11.13
N GLU A 87 1.41 -5.90 -11.90
CA GLU A 87 0.55 -6.57 -12.88
C GLU A 87 1.34 -7.32 -13.96
N ASN A 88 2.53 -6.83 -14.31
CA ASN A 88 3.41 -7.45 -15.30
C ASN A 88 4.13 -8.73 -14.79
N ILE A 89 4.08 -9.00 -13.48
CA ILE A 89 4.67 -10.22 -12.91
C ILE A 89 3.85 -11.42 -13.38
N LYS A 90 4.51 -12.42 -13.98
CA LYS A 90 3.84 -13.65 -14.45
C LYS A 90 3.33 -14.48 -13.27
N GLY A 91 2.27 -15.24 -13.52
CA GLY A 91 1.66 -16.14 -12.54
C GLY A 91 0.30 -15.65 -12.03
N GLU A 92 -0.40 -16.56 -11.35
CA GLU A 92 -1.75 -16.34 -10.82
C GLU A 92 -1.70 -15.95 -9.35
N PHE A 93 -1.88 -14.66 -9.10
CA PHE A 93 -1.99 -14.10 -7.77
C PHE A 93 -2.83 -12.81 -7.80
N ARG A 94 -3.37 -12.43 -6.66
CA ARG A 94 -4.13 -11.18 -6.48
C ARG A 94 -3.32 -10.14 -5.71
N ILE A 95 -3.51 -8.88 -6.05
CA ILE A 95 -2.95 -7.73 -5.37
C ILE A 95 -4.06 -7.06 -4.55
N ARG A 96 -3.84 -6.85 -3.26
CA ARG A 96 -4.76 -6.11 -2.39
C ARG A 96 -4.04 -4.91 -1.79
N LEU A 97 -4.79 -3.83 -1.60
CA LEU A 97 -4.30 -2.62 -0.95
C LEU A 97 -4.75 -2.60 0.52
N SER A 98 -3.85 -2.22 1.41
CA SER A 98 -4.21 -1.83 2.78
C SER A 98 -4.96 -0.49 2.79
N SER A 99 -5.11 0.12 3.97
CA SER A 99 -5.79 1.41 4.13
C SER A 99 -5.23 2.50 3.21
N ILE A 100 -6.13 3.22 2.53
CA ILE A 100 -5.81 4.42 1.75
C ILE A 100 -6.73 5.54 2.19
N GLU A 101 -6.16 6.68 2.58
CA GLU A 101 -6.91 7.86 2.97
C GLU A 101 -7.76 8.39 1.81
N PRO A 102 -9.01 8.84 2.05
CA PRO A 102 -9.94 9.25 0.99
C PRO A 102 -9.35 10.23 -0.04
N GLN A 103 -8.58 11.21 0.43
CA GLN A 103 -7.96 12.25 -0.40
C GLN A 103 -6.80 11.76 -1.28
N LEU A 104 -6.30 10.54 -1.04
CA LEU A 104 -5.22 9.92 -1.82
C LEU A 104 -5.74 8.86 -2.81
N ILE A 105 -7.06 8.74 -2.94
CA ILE A 105 -7.72 7.88 -3.92
C ILE A 105 -7.97 8.72 -5.17
N SER A 106 -7.02 8.72 -6.10
CA SER A 106 -7.13 9.42 -7.38
C SER A 106 -8.02 8.66 -8.37
N ASN A 107 -8.54 9.36 -9.39
CA ASN A 107 -9.26 8.73 -10.50
C ASN A 107 -8.39 7.69 -11.23
N ASP A 108 -7.09 7.95 -11.36
CA ASP A 108 -6.13 7.00 -11.97
C ASP A 108 -6.01 5.72 -11.15
N LEU A 109 -6.00 5.83 -9.81
CA LEU A 109 -5.99 4.66 -8.94
C LEU A 109 -7.30 3.87 -9.06
N ILE A 110 -8.45 4.55 -9.12
CA ILE A 110 -9.76 3.92 -9.31
C ILE A 110 -9.81 3.19 -10.64
N GLY A 111 -9.42 3.86 -11.74
CA GLY A 111 -9.38 3.26 -13.09
C GLY A 111 -8.46 2.05 -13.12
N ARG A 112 -7.25 2.16 -12.55
CA ARG A 112 -6.31 1.04 -12.44
C ARG A 112 -6.88 -0.15 -11.67
N ILE A 113 -7.64 0.08 -10.59
CA ILE A 113 -8.28 -1.00 -9.83
C ILE A 113 -9.42 -1.63 -10.64
N ALA A 114 -10.22 -0.82 -11.33
CA ALA A 114 -11.38 -1.28 -12.10
C ALA A 114 -10.99 -2.10 -13.34
N ASP A 115 -9.92 -1.71 -14.02
CA ASP A 115 -9.48 -2.31 -15.29
C ASP A 115 -8.57 -3.54 -15.11
N SER A 116 -8.19 -3.86 -13.87
CA SER A 116 -7.22 -4.93 -13.57
C SER A 116 -7.88 -6.26 -13.25
N GLU A 117 -7.32 -7.34 -13.79
CA GLU A 117 -7.69 -8.72 -13.41
C GLU A 117 -6.94 -9.21 -12.17
N LYS A 118 -5.80 -8.59 -11.83
CA LYS A 118 -4.97 -8.99 -10.67
C LYS A 118 -5.26 -8.17 -9.43
N ILE A 119 -5.66 -6.91 -9.57
CA ILE A 119 -5.93 -6.04 -8.42
C ILE A 119 -7.35 -6.32 -7.91
N CYS A 120 -7.48 -6.57 -6.62
CA CYS A 120 -8.80 -6.78 -6.02
C CYS A 120 -9.63 -5.49 -6.12
N PRO A 121 -10.91 -5.54 -6.54
CA PRO A 121 -11.81 -4.40 -6.57
C PRO A 121 -12.28 -4.05 -5.15
N HIS A 122 -11.34 -3.63 -4.31
CA HIS A 122 -11.53 -3.41 -2.89
C HIS A 122 -10.65 -2.26 -2.41
N LEU A 123 -11.27 -1.31 -1.72
CA LEU A 123 -10.59 -0.23 -1.02
C LEU A 123 -10.96 -0.27 0.46
N HIS A 124 -9.93 -0.26 1.31
CA HIS A 124 -10.11 -0.03 2.74
C HIS A 124 -9.92 1.47 3.00
N ILE A 125 -11.03 2.19 3.25
CA ILE A 125 -11.04 3.66 3.34
C ILE A 125 -11.33 4.08 4.78
N PRO A 126 -10.34 4.63 5.52
CA PRO A 126 -10.54 5.06 6.89
C PRO A 126 -11.07 6.51 6.91
N LEU A 127 -12.38 6.67 7.13
CA LEU A 127 -13.06 7.97 7.16
C LEU A 127 -12.73 8.82 8.40
N GLN A 128 -12.25 8.19 9.47
CA GLN A 128 -11.98 8.78 10.80
C GLN A 128 -13.22 9.26 11.56
N SER A 129 -14.10 10.03 10.91
CA SER A 129 -15.37 10.51 11.47
C SER A 129 -16.39 10.78 10.35
N GLY A 130 -17.69 10.69 10.68
CA GLY A 130 -18.80 11.10 9.82
C GLY A 130 -19.28 12.54 10.07
N ASP A 131 -18.65 13.27 10.99
CA ASP A 131 -19.07 14.61 11.41
C ASP A 131 -18.09 15.69 10.89
N ASN A 132 -18.61 16.68 10.18
CA ASN A 132 -17.83 17.76 9.57
C ASN A 132 -17.10 18.67 10.59
N VAL A 133 -17.66 18.84 11.80
CA VAL A 133 -16.99 19.59 12.87
C VAL A 133 -15.82 18.78 13.41
N ILE A 134 -15.99 17.47 13.60
CA ILE A 134 -14.90 16.60 14.05
C ILE A 134 -13.81 16.49 12.98
N LEU A 135 -14.15 16.28 11.72
CA LEU A 135 -13.19 16.20 10.61
C LEU A 135 -12.32 17.46 10.51
N ARG A 136 -12.92 18.65 10.70
CA ARG A 136 -12.18 19.93 10.72
C ARG A 136 -11.23 20.09 11.90
N ARG A 137 -11.40 19.31 12.98
CA ARG A 137 -10.50 19.28 14.15
C ARG A 137 -9.42 18.20 14.03
N LEU A 138 -9.39 17.44 12.94
CA LEU A 138 -8.40 16.39 12.75
C LEU A 138 -7.04 16.91 12.29
N PHE A 139 -6.97 18.11 11.74
CA PHE A 139 -5.75 18.72 11.17
C PHE A 139 -5.47 20.09 11.79
#